data_AF-A0A8X7P478-F1
#
_entry.id   AF-A0A8X7P478-F1
#
_cell.length_a   1.000
_cell.length_b   1.000
_cell.length_c   1.000
_cell.angle_alpha   90.00
_cell.angle_beta   90.00
_cell.angle_gamma   90.00
#
_symmetry.space_group_name_H-M   'P 1'
#
loop_
_entity.id
_entity.type
_entity.pdbx_description
1 polymer ?
#
loop_
_entity_poly.entity_id
_entity_poly.type
_entity_poly.pdbx_seq_one_letter_code
_entity_poly.pdbx_strand_id
1 'polypeptide(L)'
;MSSSSSSSATYRRRTTHGVPKACWCGKSLNTLVSLTKENPYRRFYRCEIALQRPNEAHLFKWEDEAFLDEIRMVDARRMDLRYDVQAMSKSMKELIEKLQISSDQRDADMRTMMNDHMALLNEELRLCQNESAMKMKEMVDVAIDSKLIGLAPEDKRNGYNIAVAVGVLGALAWFYTSFVLEFQLDLNLCRILLCYFLLISTIDHKFASTEHSTTL
;
A
#
# COMPACT_ATOMS: atom_id res chain seq x y z
N MET A 1 -1.43 66.44 -36.41
CA MET A 1 -2.15 66.79 -35.18
C MET A 1 -1.33 66.28 -34.01
N SER A 2 -0.83 67.19 -33.18
CA SER A 2 0.07 66.86 -32.06
C SER A 2 -0.76 66.34 -30.88
N SER A 3 -0.52 65.08 -30.48
CA SER A 3 -1.19 64.47 -29.33
C SER A 3 -0.28 64.53 -28.10
N SER A 4 -0.36 65.63 -27.37
CA SER A 4 0.24 65.81 -26.06
C SER A 4 -0.39 64.84 -25.06
N SER A 5 0.28 63.71 -24.82
CA SER A 5 -0.15 62.76 -23.79
C SER A 5 0.35 63.24 -22.43
N SER A 6 -0.43 64.11 -21.81
CA SER A 6 -0.28 64.51 -20.41
C SER A 6 -0.41 63.27 -19.53
N SER A 7 0.72 62.65 -19.23
CA SER A 7 0.81 61.49 -18.36
C SER A 7 0.61 61.96 -16.93
N SER A 8 -0.67 62.11 -16.53
CA SER A 8 -1.08 62.26 -15.15
C SER A 8 -0.73 60.99 -14.40
N ALA A 9 0.54 60.90 -13.98
CA ALA A 9 1.03 59.92 -13.02
C ALA A 9 0.32 60.16 -11.69
N THR A 10 -0.94 59.72 -11.64
CA THR A 10 -1.68 59.56 -10.41
C THR A 10 -0.87 58.56 -9.60
N TYR A 11 -0.19 59.11 -8.60
CA TYR A 11 0.52 58.41 -7.56
C TYR A 11 -0.48 57.52 -6.84
N ARG A 12 -0.83 56.37 -7.44
CA ARG A 12 -1.50 55.29 -6.72
C ARG A 12 -0.59 55.04 -5.54
N ARG A 13 -1.00 55.49 -4.35
CA ARG A 13 -0.43 55.04 -3.08
C ARG A 13 -0.39 53.53 -3.21
N ARG A 14 0.79 52.98 -3.47
CA ARG A 14 1.01 51.54 -3.56
C ARG A 14 0.87 51.06 -2.12
N THR A 15 -0.36 50.79 -1.71
CA THR A 15 -0.69 50.29 -0.38
C THR A 15 -0.11 48.89 -0.30
N THR A 16 0.93 48.74 0.51
CA THR A 16 1.51 47.43 0.82
C THR A 16 0.58 46.72 1.81
N HIS A 17 0.08 45.55 1.45
CA HIS A 17 -0.62 44.66 2.39
C HIS A 17 0.39 44.06 3.37
N GLY A 18 -0.05 43.85 4.61
CA GLY A 18 0.80 43.26 5.66
C GLY A 18 1.87 44.20 6.19
N VAL A 19 2.92 43.61 6.78
CA VAL A 19 4.06 44.35 7.34
C VAL A 19 5.02 44.73 6.22
N PRO A 20 5.19 46.03 5.94
CA PRO A 20 6.03 46.45 4.84
C PRO A 20 7.51 46.20 5.19
N LYS A 21 8.25 45.62 4.23
CA LYS A 21 9.70 45.35 4.39
C LYS A 21 10.58 46.46 3.83
N ALA A 22 10.09 47.18 2.83
CA ALA A 22 10.78 48.29 2.18
C ALA A 22 9.78 49.28 1.59
N CYS A 23 10.21 50.52 1.37
CA CYS A 23 9.45 51.50 0.59
C CYS A 23 9.53 51.16 -0.90
N TRP A 24 8.57 51.59 -1.70
CA TRP A 24 8.60 51.44 -3.17
C TRP A 24 9.73 52.24 -3.84
N CYS A 25 10.42 53.14 -3.12
CA CYS A 25 11.65 53.79 -3.58
C CYS A 25 12.91 52.92 -3.37
N GLY A 26 12.76 51.71 -2.82
CA GLY A 26 13.84 50.76 -2.55
C GLY A 26 14.60 51.00 -1.24
N LYS A 27 14.22 52.02 -0.46
CA LYS A 27 14.86 52.33 0.82
C LYS A 27 14.16 51.65 2.01
N SER A 28 14.92 51.51 3.08
CA SER A 28 14.49 50.97 4.37
C SER A 28 13.38 51.80 5.01
N LEU A 29 12.68 51.14 5.94
CA LEU A 29 11.63 51.74 6.74
C LEU A 29 12.14 51.90 8.17
N ASN A 30 11.81 53.03 8.78
CA ASN A 30 12.00 53.30 10.19
C ASN A 30 10.68 53.09 10.93
N THR A 31 10.75 52.45 12.09
CA THR A 31 9.63 52.33 13.02
C THR A 31 9.68 53.52 13.98
N LEU A 32 8.65 54.35 13.95
CA LEU A 32 8.58 55.60 14.69
C LEU A 32 7.36 55.60 15.61
N VAL A 33 7.42 56.43 16.64
CA VAL A 33 6.33 56.64 17.60
C VAL A 33 5.68 57.99 17.30
N SER A 34 4.35 58.00 17.16
CA SER A 34 3.59 59.22 16.98
C SER A 34 3.53 60.02 18.27
N LEU A 35 3.86 61.31 18.19
CA LEU A 35 3.76 62.27 19.29
C LEU A 35 2.59 63.24 19.10
N THR A 36 1.69 62.95 18.14
CA THR A 36 0.53 63.82 17.88
C THR A 36 -0.52 63.68 18.98
N LYS A 37 -1.34 64.71 19.18
CA LYS A 37 -2.41 64.70 20.20
C LYS A 37 -3.49 63.68 19.88
N GLU A 38 -3.73 63.43 18.59
CA GLU A 38 -4.78 62.55 18.08
C GLU A 38 -4.38 61.07 18.16
N ASN A 39 -3.09 60.76 18.00
CA ASN A 39 -2.57 59.40 18.03
C ASN A 39 -1.29 59.35 18.90
N PRO A 40 -1.37 59.62 20.21
CA PRO A 40 -0.21 59.62 21.08
C PRO A 40 0.35 58.21 21.24
N TYR A 41 1.68 58.08 21.17
CA TYR A 41 2.44 56.84 21.35
C TYR A 41 2.15 55.70 20.34
N ARG A 42 1.33 55.94 19.32
CA ARG A 42 1.03 54.93 18.30
C ARG A 42 2.22 54.75 17.36
N ARG A 43 2.63 53.50 17.10
CA ARG A 43 3.79 53.19 16.25
C ARG A 43 3.42 53.08 14.78
N PHE A 44 4.32 53.52 13.90
CA PHE A 44 4.15 53.45 12.45
C PHE A 44 5.46 53.22 11.71
N TYR A 45 5.35 52.62 10.53
CA TYR A 45 6.44 52.47 9.57
C TYR A 45 6.47 53.67 8.63
N ARG A 46 7.66 54.25 8.44
CA ARG A 46 7.88 55.34 7.48
C ARG A 46 9.20 55.18 6.74
N CYS A 47 9.19 55.49 5.45
CA CYS A 47 10.42 55.47 4.65
C CYS A 47 11.47 56.44 5.19
N GLU A 48 12.73 56.03 5.17
CA GLU A 48 13.88 56.85 5.58
C GLU A 48 13.98 58.17 4.79
N ILE A 49 13.75 58.12 3.48
CA ILE A 49 13.78 59.32 2.62
C ILE A 49 12.65 60.29 2.96
N ALA A 50 11.49 59.77 3.38
CA ALA A 50 10.36 60.61 3.77
C ALA A 50 10.68 61.48 5.00
N LEU A 51 11.63 61.06 5.84
CA LEU A 51 12.09 61.84 6.99
C LEU A 51 12.96 63.01 6.56
N GLN A 52 13.76 62.83 5.51
CA GLN A 52 14.63 63.87 4.97
C GLN A 52 13.87 64.80 4.01
N ARG A 53 12.89 64.27 3.29
CA ARG A 53 12.14 64.96 2.23
C ARG A 53 10.63 64.75 2.45
N PRO A 54 10.00 65.51 3.36
CA PRO A 54 8.59 65.31 3.72
C PRO A 54 7.62 65.61 2.58
N ASN A 55 8.03 66.40 1.58
CA ASN A 55 7.21 66.77 0.42
C ASN A 55 7.14 65.66 -0.64
N GLU A 56 8.03 64.68 -0.58
CA GLU A 56 7.97 63.52 -1.46
C GLU A 56 7.00 62.48 -0.86
N ALA A 57 6.09 61.97 -1.69
CA ALA A 57 5.26 60.86 -1.28
C ALA A 57 6.15 59.61 -1.08
N HIS A 58 5.98 58.95 0.05
CA HIS A 58 6.74 57.77 0.47
C HIS A 58 5.88 56.92 1.43
N LEU A 59 6.33 55.70 1.71
CA LEU A 59 5.55 54.76 2.51
C LEU A 59 5.29 55.30 3.92
N PHE A 60 4.03 55.23 4.33
CA PHE A 60 3.54 55.45 5.69
C PHE A 60 2.48 54.38 5.97
N LYS A 61 2.62 53.65 7.08
CA LYS A 61 1.62 52.67 7.52
C LYS A 61 1.65 52.50 9.04
N TRP A 62 0.50 52.44 9.68
CA TRP A 62 0.42 52.13 11.11
C TRP A 62 0.83 50.68 11.38
N GLU A 63 1.52 50.46 12.50
CA GLU A 63 2.07 49.14 12.84
C GLU A 63 0.96 48.12 13.14
N ASP A 64 -0.05 48.52 13.91
CA ASP A 64 -1.22 47.70 14.25
C ASP A 64 -2.04 47.31 13.01
N GLU A 65 -2.28 48.24 12.10
CA GLU A 65 -2.95 47.98 10.81
C GLU A 65 -2.15 47.00 9.95
N ALA A 66 -0.83 47.12 9.95
CA ALA A 66 0.05 46.22 9.24
C ALA A 66 0.01 44.78 9.81
N PHE A 67 0.00 44.64 11.14
CA PHE A 67 -0.17 43.32 11.78
C PHE A 67 -1.56 42.74 11.57
N LEU A 68 -2.61 43.56 11.65
CA LEU A 68 -3.97 43.11 11.37
C LEU A 68 -4.13 42.62 9.93
N ASP A 69 -3.47 43.27 8.96
CA ASP A 69 -3.42 42.78 7.58
C ASP A 69 -2.75 41.40 7.49
N GLU A 70 -1.59 41.21 8.14
CA GLU A 70 -0.90 39.90 8.14
C GLU A 70 -1.77 38.81 8.75
N ILE A 71 -2.41 39.08 9.90
CA ILE A 71 -3.29 38.12 10.57
C ILE A 71 -4.43 37.71 9.63
N ARG A 72 -5.10 38.69 8.99
CA ARG A 72 -6.17 38.41 8.03
C ARG A 72 -5.70 37.57 6.85
N MET A 73 -4.53 37.87 6.30
CA MET A 73 -3.96 37.12 5.18
C MET A 73 -3.59 35.68 5.57
N VAL A 74 -3.00 35.51 6.75
CA VAL A 74 -2.66 34.19 7.28
C VAL A 74 -3.91 33.37 7.55
N ASP A 75 -4.95 33.97 8.14
CA ASP A 75 -6.22 33.28 8.38
C ASP A 75 -6.91 32.87 7.08
N ALA A 76 -6.92 33.75 6.06
CA ALA A 76 -7.45 33.40 4.74
C ALA A 76 -6.70 32.19 4.14
N ARG A 77 -5.36 32.24 4.11
CA ARG A 77 -4.54 31.13 3.59
C ARG A 77 -4.72 29.84 4.39
N ARG A 78 -4.90 29.95 5.71
CA ARG A 78 -5.18 28.82 6.59
C ARG A 78 -6.55 28.19 6.30
N MET A 79 -7.55 28.97 5.92
CA MET A 79 -8.84 28.42 5.51
C MET A 79 -8.75 27.72 4.16
N ASP A 80 -8.08 28.33 3.18
CA ASP A 80 -7.86 27.73 1.86
C ASP A 80 -7.11 26.39 1.98
N LEU A 81 -6.00 26.36 2.71
CA LEU A 81 -5.22 25.14 2.91
C LEU A 81 -6.03 24.05 3.60
N ARG A 82 -6.88 24.41 4.57
CA ARG A 82 -7.75 23.44 5.24
C ARG A 82 -8.81 22.87 4.31
N TYR A 83 -9.36 23.71 3.44
CA TYR A 83 -10.29 23.26 2.42
C TYR A 83 -9.62 22.27 1.46
N ASP A 84 -8.42 22.59 0.95
CA ASP A 84 -7.67 21.74 0.03
C ASP A 84 -7.34 20.37 0.65
N VAL A 85 -6.88 20.36 1.90
CA VAL A 85 -6.59 19.11 2.64
C VAL A 85 -7.86 18.26 2.80
N GLN A 86 -8.99 18.87 3.12
CA GLN A 86 -10.26 18.16 3.24
C GLN A 86 -10.73 17.59 1.89
N ALA A 87 -10.60 18.36 0.81
CA ALA A 87 -10.95 17.92 -0.54
C ALA A 87 -10.07 16.75 -0.99
N MET A 88 -8.76 16.84 -0.78
CA MET A 88 -7.82 15.75 -1.09
C MET A 88 -8.09 14.50 -0.25
N SER A 89 -8.39 14.66 1.05
CA SER A 89 -8.74 13.53 1.92
C SER A 89 -9.99 12.80 1.45
N LYS A 90 -11.02 13.52 1.00
CA LYS A 90 -12.23 12.91 0.42
C LYS A 90 -11.92 12.14 -0.87
N SER A 91 -11.21 12.77 -1.80
CA SER A 91 -10.80 12.14 -3.06
C SER A 91 -9.95 10.88 -2.82
N MET A 92 -9.01 10.94 -1.88
CA MET A 92 -8.18 9.79 -1.49
C MET A 92 -9.04 8.63 -0.94
N LYS A 93 -10.02 8.93 -0.07
CA LYS A 93 -10.92 7.90 0.47
C LYS A 93 -11.72 7.22 -0.64
N GLU A 94 -12.29 7.98 -1.56
CA GLU A 94 -13.03 7.45 -2.70
C GLU A 94 -12.15 6.58 -3.61
N LEU A 95 -10.89 6.97 -3.82
CA LEU A 95 -9.94 6.18 -4.61
C LEU A 95 -9.59 4.87 -3.91
N ILE A 96 -9.32 4.92 -2.60
CA ILE A 96 -9.02 3.72 -1.80
C ILE A 96 -10.21 2.75 -1.81
N GLU A 97 -11.44 3.26 -1.63
CA GLU A 97 -12.65 2.44 -1.65
C GLU A 97 -12.85 1.76 -3.01
N LYS A 98 -12.67 2.48 -4.11
CA LYS A 98 -12.72 1.90 -5.47
C LYS A 98 -11.67 0.82 -5.68
N LEU A 99 -10.44 1.06 -5.21
CA LEU A 99 -9.35 0.09 -5.31
C LEU A 99 -9.66 -1.17 -4.50
N GLN A 100 -10.19 -1.03 -3.28
CA GLN A 100 -10.62 -2.13 -2.43
C GLN A 100 -11.71 -2.97 -3.10
N ILE A 101 -12.79 -2.34 -3.58
CA ILE A 101 -13.87 -3.05 -4.30
C ILE A 101 -13.32 -3.83 -5.50
N SER A 102 -12.45 -3.19 -6.31
CA SER A 102 -11.85 -3.87 -7.46
C SER A 102 -10.93 -5.04 -7.07
N SER A 103 -10.32 -4.97 -5.88
CA SER A 103 -9.47 -6.03 -5.36
C SER A 103 -10.30 -7.19 -4.83
N ASP A 104 -11.33 -6.89 -4.04
CA ASP A 104 -12.25 -7.89 -3.51
C ASP A 104 -12.96 -8.65 -4.64
N GLN A 105 -13.30 -7.93 -5.72
CA GLN A 105 -13.88 -8.54 -6.92
C GLN A 105 -12.89 -9.46 -7.62
N ARG A 106 -11.63 -9.03 -7.82
CA ARG A 106 -10.57 -9.90 -8.37
C ARG A 106 -10.36 -11.17 -7.52
N ASP A 107 -10.39 -11.03 -6.20
CA ASP A 107 -10.25 -12.17 -5.29
C ASP A 107 -11.48 -13.09 -5.33
N ALA A 108 -12.68 -12.55 -5.47
CA ALA A 108 -13.91 -13.32 -5.63
C ALA A 108 -13.95 -14.08 -6.96
N ASP A 109 -13.55 -13.43 -8.04
CA ASP A 109 -13.44 -14.03 -9.37
C ASP A 109 -12.43 -15.19 -9.35
N MET A 110 -11.27 -14.99 -8.72
CA MET A 110 -10.25 -16.04 -8.56
C MET A 110 -10.76 -17.22 -7.73
N ARG A 111 -11.47 -16.96 -6.62
CA ARG A 111 -12.10 -18.02 -5.82
C ARG A 111 -13.11 -18.82 -6.63
N THR A 112 -13.93 -18.14 -7.44
CA THR A 112 -14.95 -18.79 -8.28
C THR A 112 -14.29 -19.66 -9.35
N MET A 113 -13.31 -19.13 -10.08
CA MET A 113 -12.55 -19.91 -11.07
C MET A 113 -11.87 -21.14 -10.46
N MET A 114 -11.33 -21.04 -9.24
CA MET A 114 -10.70 -22.18 -8.57
C MET A 114 -11.73 -23.23 -8.12
N ASN A 115 -12.90 -22.80 -7.64
CA ASN A 115 -13.99 -23.72 -7.31
C ASN A 115 -14.49 -24.45 -8.56
N ASP A 116 -14.67 -23.73 -9.68
CA ASP A 116 -15.08 -24.33 -10.96
C ASP A 116 -14.03 -25.33 -11.47
N HIS A 117 -12.75 -24.96 -11.42
CA HIS A 117 -11.65 -25.85 -11.79
C HIS A 117 -11.61 -27.11 -10.90
N MET A 118 -11.84 -26.95 -9.59
CA MET A 118 -11.92 -28.08 -8.67
C MET A 118 -13.12 -28.99 -8.96
N ALA A 119 -14.27 -28.42 -9.32
CA ALA A 119 -15.46 -29.19 -9.70
C ALA A 119 -15.22 -30.03 -10.97
N LEU A 120 -14.55 -29.45 -11.97
CA LEU A 120 -14.14 -30.17 -13.18
C LEU A 120 -13.17 -31.31 -12.86
N LEU A 121 -12.14 -31.05 -12.06
CA LEU A 121 -11.17 -32.08 -11.64
C LEU A 121 -11.85 -33.22 -10.87
N ASN A 122 -12.79 -32.90 -9.99
CA ASN A 122 -13.55 -33.89 -9.24
C ASN A 122 -14.41 -34.76 -10.16
N GLU A 123 -15.02 -34.18 -11.19
CA GLU A 123 -15.81 -34.95 -12.16
C GLU A 123 -14.92 -35.85 -13.02
N GLU A 124 -13.78 -35.35 -13.50
CA GLU A 124 -12.78 -36.17 -14.21
C GLU A 124 -12.28 -37.33 -13.35
N LEU A 125 -11.96 -37.06 -12.08
CA LEU A 125 -11.54 -38.10 -11.13
C LEU A 125 -12.64 -39.15 -10.93
N ARG A 126 -13.91 -38.73 -10.83
CA ARG A 126 -15.07 -39.62 -10.70
C ARG A 126 -15.21 -40.54 -11.91
N LEU A 127 -15.01 -40.01 -13.13
CA LEU A 127 -15.06 -40.80 -14.36
C LEU A 127 -13.94 -41.85 -14.40
N CYS A 128 -12.70 -41.45 -14.08
CA CYS A 128 -11.55 -42.35 -14.01
C CYS A 128 -11.73 -43.45 -12.94
N GLN A 129 -12.30 -43.11 -11.79
CA GLN A 129 -12.66 -44.08 -10.75
C GLN A 129 -13.72 -45.09 -11.22
N ASN A 130 -14.77 -44.63 -11.90
CA ASN A 130 -15.80 -45.52 -12.42
C ASN A 130 -15.26 -46.47 -13.50
N GLU A 131 -14.40 -45.96 -14.40
CA GLU A 131 -13.77 -46.77 -15.44
C GLU A 131 -12.84 -47.84 -14.84
N SER A 132 -11.99 -47.46 -13.89
CA SER A 132 -11.11 -48.41 -13.21
C SER A 132 -11.88 -49.45 -12.37
N ALA A 133 -12.98 -49.06 -11.72
CA ALA A 133 -13.86 -49.98 -11.00
C ALA A 133 -14.55 -50.99 -11.94
N MET A 134 -14.99 -50.55 -13.13
CA MET A 134 -15.51 -51.45 -14.16
C MET A 134 -14.47 -52.46 -14.64
N LYS A 135 -13.27 -52.00 -14.99
CA LYS A 135 -12.17 -52.88 -15.41
C LYS A 135 -11.80 -53.87 -14.31
N MET A 136 -11.78 -53.44 -13.05
CA MET A 136 -11.51 -54.31 -11.92
C MET A 136 -12.59 -55.38 -11.75
N LYS A 137 -13.87 -55.01 -11.89
CA LYS A 137 -14.99 -55.97 -11.85
C LYS A 137 -14.85 -57.02 -12.95
N GLU A 138 -14.52 -56.61 -14.17
CA GLU A 138 -14.29 -57.51 -15.30
C GLU A 138 -13.13 -58.49 -15.04
N MET A 139 -11.99 -57.98 -14.53
CA MET A 139 -10.85 -58.83 -14.17
C MET A 139 -11.20 -59.84 -13.06
N VAL A 140 -12.04 -59.45 -12.09
CA VAL A 140 -12.51 -60.34 -11.02
C VAL A 140 -13.44 -61.41 -11.56
N ASP A 141 -14.40 -61.05 -12.42
CA ASP A 141 -15.33 -62.00 -13.04
C ASP A 141 -14.57 -63.05 -13.88
N VAL A 142 -13.56 -62.64 -14.67
CA VAL A 142 -12.66 -63.55 -15.41
C VAL A 142 -11.83 -64.45 -14.48
N ALA A 143 -11.35 -63.91 -13.36
CA ALA A 143 -10.60 -64.68 -12.37
C ALA A 143 -11.47 -65.72 -11.63
N ILE A 144 -12.75 -65.43 -11.42
CA ILE A 144 -13.72 -66.36 -10.85
C ILE A 144 -14.03 -67.49 -11.83
N ASP A 145 -14.29 -67.18 -13.11
CA ASP A 145 -14.57 -68.19 -14.13
C ASP A 145 -13.38 -69.13 -14.37
N SER A 146 -12.16 -68.59 -14.43
CA SER A 146 -10.94 -69.41 -14.56
C SER A 146 -10.69 -70.30 -13.33
N LYS A 147 -11.05 -69.86 -12.12
CA LYS A 147 -10.99 -70.69 -10.91
C LYS A 147 -12.09 -71.75 -10.85
N LEU A 148 -13.28 -71.48 -11.38
CA LEU A 148 -14.35 -72.47 -11.51
C LEU A 148 -13.99 -73.58 -12.50
N ILE A 149 -13.25 -73.25 -13.57
CA ILE A 149 -12.68 -74.24 -14.51
C ILE A 149 -11.48 -74.98 -13.90
N GLY A 150 -10.79 -74.37 -12.92
CA GLY A 150 -9.62 -74.95 -12.23
C GLY A 150 -9.94 -75.86 -11.04
N LEU A 151 -11.21 -76.05 -10.64
CA LEU A 151 -11.58 -77.00 -9.58
C LEU A 151 -11.73 -78.44 -10.13
N ALA A 152 -10.65 -78.96 -10.72
CA ALA A 152 -10.32 -80.37 -10.59
C ALA A 152 -9.36 -80.50 -9.40
N PRO A 153 -9.57 -81.43 -8.45
CA PRO A 153 -8.87 -81.43 -7.17
C PRO A 153 -7.47 -82.03 -7.37
N GLU A 154 -6.45 -81.19 -7.44
CA GLU A 154 -5.06 -81.65 -7.32
C GLU A 154 -4.46 -81.10 -6.03
N ASP A 155 -4.25 -82.06 -5.14
CA ASP A 155 -3.61 -82.01 -3.85
C ASP A 155 -2.13 -81.62 -3.98
N LYS A 156 -1.75 -80.49 -3.37
CA LYS A 156 -0.40 -80.20 -2.83
C LYS A 156 -0.41 -78.89 -2.03
N ARG A 157 -1.18 -78.91 -0.95
CA ARG A 157 -1.21 -77.87 0.09
C ARG A 157 -0.01 -78.07 1.05
N ASN A 158 1.08 -77.33 0.86
CA ASN A 158 1.80 -76.70 1.99
C ASN A 158 2.98 -75.82 1.60
N GLY A 159 3.73 -76.14 0.54
CA GLY A 159 4.97 -75.41 0.22
C GLY A 159 4.74 -74.06 -0.50
N TYR A 160 3.76 -74.02 -1.41
CA TYR A 160 3.57 -72.87 -2.31
C TYR A 160 2.98 -71.64 -1.58
N ASN A 161 2.14 -71.86 -0.57
CA ASN A 161 1.48 -70.78 0.16
C ASN A 161 2.46 -69.96 1.01
N ILE A 162 3.55 -70.56 1.51
CA ILE A 162 4.56 -69.86 2.31
C ILE A 162 5.43 -68.98 1.41
N ALA A 163 5.86 -69.49 0.25
CA ALA A 163 6.67 -68.73 -0.69
C ALA A 163 5.94 -67.48 -1.22
N VAL A 164 4.65 -67.62 -1.54
CA VAL A 164 3.80 -66.50 -1.97
C VAL A 164 3.59 -65.51 -0.83
N ALA A 165 3.33 -65.97 0.40
CA ALA A 165 3.18 -65.09 1.56
C ALA A 165 4.46 -64.29 1.87
N VAL A 166 5.63 -64.93 1.79
CA VAL A 166 6.93 -64.26 1.98
C VAL A 166 7.19 -63.23 0.88
N GLY A 167 6.85 -63.54 -0.38
CA GLY A 167 6.96 -62.60 -1.49
C GLY A 167 6.07 -61.36 -1.31
N VAL A 168 4.82 -61.54 -0.89
CA VAL A 168 3.87 -60.44 -0.64
C VAL A 168 4.33 -59.57 0.54
N LEU A 169 4.76 -60.19 1.64
CA LEU A 169 5.28 -59.45 2.79
C LEU A 169 6.59 -58.70 2.48
N GLY A 170 7.47 -59.30 1.67
CA GLY A 170 8.69 -58.65 1.20
C GLY A 170 8.41 -57.44 0.32
N ALA A 171 7.43 -57.55 -0.60
CA ALA A 171 7.00 -56.42 -1.43
C ALA A 171 6.40 -55.30 -0.58
N LEU A 172 5.51 -55.62 0.36
CA LEU A 172 4.92 -54.62 1.27
C LEU A 172 5.97 -53.94 2.14
N ALA A 173 6.95 -54.68 2.67
CA ALA A 173 8.05 -54.11 3.45
C ALA A 173 8.93 -53.19 2.59
N TRP A 174 9.25 -53.58 1.35
CA TRP A 174 10.02 -52.75 0.43
C TRP A 174 9.29 -51.46 0.05
N PHE A 175 7.98 -51.53 -0.22
CA PHE A 175 7.13 -50.36 -0.43
C PHE A 175 7.09 -49.47 0.81
N TYR A 176 6.97 -50.04 2.02
CA TYR A 176 6.96 -49.28 3.27
C TYR A 176 8.29 -48.56 3.50
N THR A 177 9.42 -49.21 3.25
CA THR A 177 10.74 -48.56 3.38
C THR A 177 10.99 -47.50 2.31
N SER A 178 10.54 -47.73 1.08
CA SER A 178 10.71 -46.77 -0.02
C SER A 178 9.84 -45.52 0.21
N PHE A 179 8.59 -45.71 0.62
CA PHE A 179 7.65 -44.63 0.92
C PHE A 179 8.07 -43.79 2.14
N VAL A 180 8.61 -44.42 3.19
CA VAL A 180 9.09 -43.73 4.40
C VAL A 180 10.38 -42.93 4.12
N LEU A 181 11.27 -43.43 3.25
CA LEU A 181 12.48 -42.71 2.83
C LEU A 181 12.16 -41.46 1.98
N GLU A 182 11.14 -41.52 1.14
CA GLU A 182 10.69 -40.40 0.31
C GLU A 182 10.01 -39.29 1.15
N PHE A 183 9.23 -39.67 2.18
CA PHE A 183 8.56 -38.72 3.07
C PHE A 183 9.52 -37.99 4.04
N GLN A 184 10.70 -38.56 4.32
CA GLN A 184 11.68 -37.97 5.23
C GLN A 184 12.52 -36.86 4.56
N LEU A 185 12.56 -36.79 3.23
CA LEU A 185 13.14 -35.68 2.47
C LEU A 185 12.27 -34.42 2.55
N ASP A 186 10.95 -34.55 2.52
CA ASP A 186 10.03 -33.39 2.59
C ASP A 186 10.03 -32.72 3.98
N LEU A 187 10.14 -33.49 5.06
CA LEU A 187 10.21 -32.91 6.42
C LEU A 187 11.51 -32.10 6.65
N ASN A 188 12.62 -32.53 6.05
CA ASN A 188 13.88 -31.81 6.12
C ASN A 188 13.85 -30.55 5.26
N LEU A 189 13.20 -30.59 4.09
CA LEU A 189 12.98 -29.41 3.26
C LEU A 189 12.08 -28.37 3.97
N CYS A 190 10.97 -28.82 4.59
CA CYS A 190 10.12 -27.96 5.41
C CYS A 190 10.86 -27.32 6.59
N ARG A 191 11.75 -28.07 7.27
CA ARG A 191 12.59 -27.55 8.35
C ARG A 191 13.60 -26.51 7.85
N ILE A 192 14.24 -26.75 6.71
CA ILE A 192 15.18 -25.79 6.08
C ILE A 192 14.43 -24.51 5.67
N LEU A 193 13.24 -24.63 5.07
CA LEU A 193 12.42 -23.49 4.67
C LEU A 193 11.92 -22.69 5.88
N LEU A 194 11.50 -23.34 6.97
CA LEU A 194 11.16 -22.68 8.23
C LEU A 194 12.34 -21.94 8.84
N CYS A 195 13.55 -22.54 8.84
CA CYS A 195 14.76 -21.86 9.31
C CYS A 195 15.10 -20.64 8.45
N TYR A 196 14.95 -20.73 7.12
CA TYR A 196 15.20 -19.62 6.21
C TYR A 196 14.19 -18.47 6.42
N PHE A 197 12.92 -18.80 6.62
CA PHE A 197 11.86 -17.82 6.87
C PHE A 197 12.08 -17.06 8.19
N LEU A 198 12.44 -17.77 9.26
CA LEU A 198 12.77 -17.16 10.55
C LEU A 198 14.00 -16.25 10.47
N LEU A 199 15.02 -16.63 9.69
CA LEU A 199 16.20 -15.79 9.44
C LEU A 199 15.83 -14.48 8.73
N ILE A 200 15.01 -14.54 7.68
CA ILE A 200 14.55 -13.33 6.97
C ILE A 200 13.77 -12.41 7.90
N SER A 201 12.82 -12.95 8.69
CA SER A 201 12.02 -12.13 9.62
C SER A 201 12.88 -11.43 10.68
N THR A 202 13.99 -12.04 11.14
CA THR A 202 14.90 -11.39 12.08
C THR A 202 15.76 -10.29 11.45
N ILE A 203 16.07 -10.39 10.17
CA ILE A 203 16.81 -9.36 9.42
C ILE A 203 15.92 -8.15 9.18
N ASP A 204 14.65 -8.36 8.78
CA ASP A 204 13.67 -7.29 8.59
C ASP A 204 13.39 -6.51 9.89
N HIS A 205 13.27 -7.21 11.03
CA HIS A 205 13.09 -6.56 12.32
C HIS A 205 14.31 -5.72 12.74
N LYS A 206 15.53 -6.15 12.40
CA LYS A 206 16.73 -5.34 12.64
C LYS A 206 16.75 -4.10 11.75
N PHE A 207 16.37 -4.23 10.47
CA PHE A 207 16.32 -3.10 9.54
C PHE A 207 15.29 -2.05 9.96
N ALA A 208 14.09 -2.47 10.38
CA ALA A 208 13.04 -1.58 10.89
C ALA A 208 13.45 -0.85 12.18
N SER A 209 14.26 -1.49 13.04
CA SER A 209 14.73 -0.86 14.29
C SER A 209 15.83 0.20 14.07
N THR A 210 16.61 0.10 12.99
CA THR A 210 17.65 1.08 12.63
C THR A 210 17.09 2.37 12.03
N GLU A 211 15.95 2.34 11.34
CA GLU A 211 15.34 3.56 10.80
C GLU A 211 14.77 4.48 11.90
N HIS A 212 14.32 3.91 13.02
CA HIS A 212 13.79 4.70 14.14
C HIS A 212 14.86 5.38 15.02
N SER A 213 16.14 5.00 14.91
CA SER A 213 17.22 5.63 15.69
C SER A 213 17.96 6.75 14.97
N THR A 214 17.66 6.99 13.69
CA THR A 214 18.33 8.05 12.88
C THR A 214 17.50 9.33 12.73
N THR A 215 16.38 9.41 13.45
CA THR A 215 15.47 10.57 13.46
C THR A 215 15.31 11.12 14.89
N LEU A 216 16.41 11.52 15.51
CA LEU A 216 16.45 12.45 16.64
C LEU A 216 17.73 13.28 16.61
#